data_AF-A0A7K7RT20-F1
#
_entry.id   AF-A0A7K7RT20-F1
#
_cell.length_a   1.000
_cell.length_b   1.000
_cell.length_c   1.000
_cell.angle_alpha   90.00
_cell.angle_beta   90.00
_cell.angle_gamma   90.00
#
_symmetry.space_group_name_H-M   'P 1'
#
loop_
_entity.id
_entity.type
_entity.pdbx_description
1 polymer ?
#
loop_
_entity_poly.entity_id
_entity_poly.type
_entity_poly.pdbx_seq_one_letter_code
_entity_poly.pdbx_strand_id
1 'polypeptide(L)'
;GWCPLSPTGAQTTQLLVEPPWRPAVLWDRVTLTCQGLGTTGATTWYKDGRRWGQQGPGRVTITESGTYTCDGPGTGHSPPVTVSDDPLVLQVPARALVEGDTLTLRCRG
;
A
#
# COMPACT_ATOMS: atom_id res chain seq x y z
N GLY A 1 -1.05 -23.03 -30.46
CA GLY A 1 -0.65 -23.64 -29.18
C GLY A 1 -1.48 -23.00 -28.10
N TRP A 2 -2.09 -23.79 -27.22
CA TRP A 2 -2.91 -23.28 -26.12
C TRP A 2 -1.98 -23.09 -24.91
N CYS A 3 -1.91 -21.88 -24.37
CA CYS A 3 -1.27 -21.66 -23.06
C CYS A 3 -2.28 -22.00 -21.98
N PRO A 4 -2.06 -23.03 -21.15
CA PRO A 4 -2.89 -23.23 -19.97
C PRO A 4 -2.64 -22.06 -19.02
N LEU A 5 -3.71 -21.35 -18.66
CA LEU A 5 -3.72 -20.46 -17.51
C LEU A 5 -3.63 -21.36 -16.27
N SER A 6 -2.46 -21.41 -15.64
CA SER A 6 -2.33 -21.93 -14.27
C SER A 6 -3.04 -20.96 -13.32
N PRO A 7 -4.09 -21.37 -12.57
CA PRO A 7 -4.67 -20.55 -11.53
C PRO A 7 -3.96 -20.89 -10.21
N THR A 8 -2.64 -20.71 -10.15
CA THR A 8 -1.96 -20.59 -8.85
C THR A 8 -1.83 -19.11 -8.58
N GLY A 9 -2.97 -18.49 -8.26
CA GLY A 9 -2.96 -17.19 -7.60
C GLY A 9 -2.26 -17.38 -6.27
N ALA A 10 -0.96 -17.11 -6.22
CA ALA A 10 -0.30 -16.83 -4.95
C ALA A 10 -1.04 -15.61 -4.39
N GLN A 11 -1.91 -15.82 -3.41
CA GLN A 11 -2.61 -14.75 -2.71
C GLN A 11 -1.56 -14.02 -1.85
N THR A 12 -0.90 -13.05 -2.47
CA THR A 12 0.19 -12.26 -1.87
C THR A 12 -0.35 -11.19 -0.95
N THR A 13 0.35 -10.91 0.14
CA THR A 13 0.10 -9.73 0.99
C THR A 13 0.11 -8.45 0.15
N GLN A 14 -0.86 -7.56 0.36
CA GLN A 14 -0.91 -6.26 -0.30
C GLN A 14 -1.03 -5.13 0.70
N LEU A 15 -0.44 -3.98 0.39
CA LEU A 15 -0.63 -2.75 1.14
C LEU A 15 -1.66 -1.87 0.44
N LEU A 16 -2.76 -1.61 1.14
CA LEU A 16 -3.74 -0.62 0.76
C LEU A 16 -3.41 0.72 1.42
N VAL A 17 -3.49 1.80 0.63
CA VAL A 17 -3.20 3.16 1.08
C VAL A 17 -4.50 3.96 1.10
N GLU A 18 -4.79 4.59 2.22
CA GLU A 18 -5.88 5.55 2.38
C GLU A 18 -5.32 6.92 2.77
N PRO A 19 -5.69 8.01 2.08
CA PRO A 19 -6.60 8.05 0.95
C PRO A 19 -5.96 7.47 -0.34
N PRO A 20 -6.76 6.97 -1.31
CA PRO A 20 -6.28 6.17 -2.45
C PRO A 20 -5.69 7.04 -3.58
N TRP A 21 -4.66 7.82 -3.26
CA TRP A 21 -3.98 8.73 -4.18
C TRP A 21 -2.53 8.32 -4.40
N ARG A 22 -2.02 8.57 -5.61
CA ARG A 22 -0.63 8.26 -5.99
C ARG A 22 0.07 9.49 -6.57
N PRO A 23 1.33 9.74 -6.16
CA PRO A 23 2.02 9.10 -5.04
C PRO A 23 1.37 9.47 -3.69
N ALA A 24 1.58 8.65 -2.67
CA ALA A 24 1.13 8.95 -1.31
C ALA A 24 2.03 10.03 -0.70
N VAL A 25 1.45 10.97 0.07
CA VAL A 25 2.19 12.11 0.64
C VAL A 25 1.80 12.36 2.10
N LEU A 26 2.74 12.85 2.90
CA LEU A 26 2.52 13.16 4.33
C LEU A 26 1.54 14.30 4.60
N TRP A 27 1.27 15.15 3.60
CA TRP A 27 0.27 16.22 3.72
C TRP A 27 -1.17 15.69 3.87
N ASP A 28 -1.38 14.40 3.62
CA ASP A 28 -2.60 13.70 3.99
C ASP A 28 -2.39 12.85 5.25
N ARG A 29 -3.51 12.59 5.95
CA ARG A 29 -3.53 11.52 6.97
C ARG A 29 -3.48 10.17 6.27
N VAL A 30 -2.26 9.66 6.03
CA VAL A 30 -2.05 8.39 5.35
C VAL A 30 -2.21 7.22 6.32
N THR A 31 -3.08 6.28 5.96
CA THR A 31 -3.28 5.02 6.66
C THR A 31 -2.92 3.87 5.73
N LEU A 32 -2.03 2.99 6.18
CA LEU A 32 -1.66 1.77 5.50
C LEU A 32 -2.42 0.59 6.11
N THR A 33 -3.00 -0.25 5.26
CA THR A 33 -3.65 -1.50 5.66
C THR A 33 -2.97 -2.67 4.99
N CYS A 34 -2.47 -3.60 5.79
CA CYS A 34 -1.89 -4.85 5.33
C CYS A 34 -2.99 -5.88 5.12
N GLN A 35 -3.26 -6.21 3.87
CA GLN A 35 -4.29 -7.18 3.48
C GLN A 35 -3.65 -8.52 3.15
N GLY A 36 -4.05 -9.56 3.88
CA GLY A 36 -3.67 -10.96 3.65
C GLY A 36 -4.81 -11.90 4.07
N LEU A 37 -4.77 -13.15 3.62
CA LEU A 37 -5.72 -14.18 4.06
C LEU A 37 -5.52 -14.46 5.56
N GLY A 38 -6.62 -14.47 6.32
CA GLY A 38 -6.58 -14.78 7.75
C GLY A 38 -6.15 -13.60 8.62
N THR A 39 -6.92 -12.50 8.58
CA THR A 39 -6.74 -11.25 9.37
C THR A 39 -6.84 -11.43 10.89
N THR A 40 -6.61 -12.64 11.41
CA THR A 40 -6.61 -12.99 12.83
C THR A 40 -5.20 -13.06 13.42
N GLY A 41 -4.14 -12.81 12.64
CA GLY A 41 -2.74 -12.79 13.13
C GLY A 41 -2.12 -11.39 13.14
N ALA A 42 -1.06 -11.22 13.94
CA ALA A 42 -0.37 -9.96 14.11
C ALA A 42 0.51 -9.63 12.88
N THR A 43 0.44 -8.39 12.39
CA THR A 43 1.20 -7.94 11.21
C THR A 43 2.58 -7.44 11.61
N THR A 44 3.62 -7.82 10.87
CA THR A 44 4.95 -7.23 11.03
C THR A 44 5.14 -6.12 10.01
N TRP A 45 5.41 -4.91 10.49
CA TRP A 45 5.62 -3.74 9.65
C TRP A 45 7.11 -3.47 9.44
N TYR A 46 7.45 -2.93 8.28
CA TYR A 46 8.79 -2.55 7.91
C TYR A 46 8.79 -1.15 7.29
N LYS A 47 9.79 -0.35 7.65
CA LYS A 47 10.09 0.96 7.09
C LYS A 47 11.53 0.96 6.61
N ASP A 48 11.74 1.29 5.34
CA ASP A 48 13.05 1.34 4.67
C ASP A 48 13.84 0.03 4.84
N GLY A 49 13.12 -1.09 4.72
CA GLY A 49 13.67 -2.45 4.86
C GLY A 49 13.96 -2.89 6.30
N ARG A 50 13.72 -2.03 7.31
CA ARG A 50 13.93 -2.35 8.73
C ARG A 50 12.59 -2.56 9.42
N ARG A 51 12.55 -3.52 10.34
CA ARG A 51 11.35 -3.78 11.15
C ARG A 51 10.97 -2.53 11.93
N TRP A 52 9.75 -2.05 11.73
CA TRP A 52 9.21 -0.83 12.30
C TRP A 52 8.28 -1.19 13.47
N GLY A 53 8.86 -1.33 14.66
CA GLY A 53 8.13 -1.60 15.91
C GLY A 53 7.82 -3.08 16.21
N GLN A 54 6.90 -3.29 17.16
CA GLN A 54 6.38 -4.62 17.50
C GLN A 54 5.26 -5.04 16.55
N GLN A 55 4.97 -6.34 16.53
CA GLN A 55 3.82 -6.87 15.78
C GLN A 55 2.53 -6.18 16.23
N GLY A 56 1.76 -5.69 15.26
CA GLY A 56 0.68 -4.75 15.52
C GLY A 56 -0.59 -5.07 14.74
N PRO A 57 -1.58 -4.18 14.81
CA PRO A 57 -2.79 -4.29 14.01
C PRO A 57 -2.44 -4.30 12.51
N GLY A 58 -3.31 -4.91 11.70
CA GLY A 58 -3.19 -4.90 10.24
C GLY A 58 -3.40 -3.53 9.61
N ARG A 59 -3.57 -2.47 10.39
CA ARG A 59 -3.77 -1.09 9.93
C ARG A 59 -2.97 -0.12 10.78
N VAL A 60 -2.24 0.79 10.15
CA VAL A 60 -1.40 1.79 10.83
C VAL A 60 -1.48 3.14 10.14
N THR A 61 -1.63 4.20 10.92
CA THR A 61 -1.50 5.58 10.44
C THR A 61 -0.04 5.98 10.54
N ILE A 62 0.54 6.46 9.45
CA ILE A 62 1.95 6.86 9.39
C ILE A 62 2.08 8.38 9.48
N THR A 63 3.22 8.82 10.00
CA THR A 63 3.57 10.24 10.16
C THR A 63 4.94 10.57 9.59
N GLU A 64 5.62 9.60 8.97
CA GLU A 64 6.96 9.74 8.42
C GLU A 64 6.99 9.33 6.96
N SER A 65 7.87 9.95 6.19
CA SER A 65 8.15 9.58 4.81
C SER A 65 9.02 8.33 4.80
N GLY A 66 9.03 7.63 3.68
CA GLY A 66 9.83 6.43 3.48
C GLY A 66 9.10 5.34 2.73
N THR A 67 9.72 4.17 2.67
CA THR A 67 9.20 3.00 1.97
C THR A 67 8.68 1.97 2.96
N TYR A 68 7.38 1.69 2.88
CA TYR A 68 6.68 0.80 3.79
C TYR A 68 6.39 -0.54 3.13
N THR A 69 6.59 -1.61 3.89
CA THR A 69 6.19 -2.98 3.56
C THR A 69 5.57 -3.64 4.78
N CYS A 70 4.75 -4.66 4.57
CA CYS A 70 4.23 -5.48 5.65
C CYS A 70 4.41 -6.97 5.35
N ASP A 71 4.47 -7.76 6.42
CA ASP A 71 4.46 -9.21 6.38
C ASP A 71 3.21 -9.71 7.12
N GLY A 72 2.30 -10.30 6.34
CA GLY A 72 1.07 -10.91 6.83
C GLY A 72 1.29 -12.39 7.18
N PRO A 73 0.57 -12.94 8.17
CA PRO A 73 0.69 -14.35 8.55
C PRO A 73 0.42 -15.25 7.33
N GLY A 74 1.41 -16.06 6.93
CA GLY A 74 1.27 -17.05 5.87
C GLY A 74 1.18 -16.50 4.44
N THR A 75 1.35 -15.19 4.23
CA THR A 75 1.16 -14.52 2.93
C THR A 75 2.40 -13.78 2.41
N GLY A 76 3.46 -13.69 3.22
CA GLY A 76 4.77 -13.17 2.85
C GLY A 76 4.83 -11.64 2.81
N HIS A 77 5.95 -11.09 2.30
CA HIS A 77 6.14 -9.65 2.17
C HIS A 77 5.25 -9.02 1.08
N SER A 78 4.64 -7.89 1.42
CA SER A 78 3.93 -7.05 0.47
C SER A 78 4.89 -6.33 -0.49
N PRO A 79 4.42 -5.93 -1.68
CA PRO A 79 5.09 -4.92 -2.47
C PRO A 79 5.31 -3.62 -1.67
N PRO A 80 6.38 -2.87 -1.96
CA PRO A 80 6.68 -1.62 -1.27
C PRO A 80 5.74 -0.49 -1.67
N VAL A 81 5.40 0.36 -0.70
CA VAL A 81 4.69 1.63 -0.89
C VAL A 81 5.57 2.77 -0.40
N THR A 82 5.89 3.70 -1.28
CA THR A 82 6.64 4.91 -0.92
C THR A 82 5.70 6.05 -0.57
N VAL A 83 6.01 6.74 0.52
CA VAL A 83 5.31 7.93 1.00
C VAL A 83 6.27 9.10 1.00
N SER A 84 5.92 10.12 0.23
CA SER A 84 6.75 11.31 0.01
C SER A 84 6.43 12.42 1.02
N ASP A 85 7.45 13.23 1.33
CA ASP A 85 7.40 14.49 2.08
C ASP A 85 7.73 15.70 1.20
N ASP A 86 7.65 15.55 -0.13
CA ASP A 86 7.90 16.64 -1.07
C ASP A 86 6.89 17.78 -0.86
N PRO A 87 7.33 19.05 -0.90
CA PRO A 87 6.50 20.21 -0.52
C PRO A 87 5.29 20.46 -1.41
N LEU A 88 5.28 19.95 -2.64
CA LEU A 88 4.12 20.03 -3.52
C LEU A 88 4.13 18.85 -4.48
N VAL A 89 3.01 18.12 -4.52
CA VAL A 89 2.88 16.90 -5.31
C VAL A 89 1.54 16.88 -6.03
N LEU A 90 1.60 16.63 -7.35
CA LEU A 90 0.42 16.33 -8.14
C LEU A 90 0.03 14.86 -7.94
N GLN A 91 -1.16 14.62 -7.43
CA GLN A 91 -1.68 13.30 -7.15
C GLN A 91 -2.78 12.90 -8.13
N VAL A 92 -2.77 11.62 -8.49
CA VAL A 92 -3.77 10.95 -9.33
C VAL A 92 -4.49 9.85 -8.54
N PRO A 93 -5.66 9.38 -8.99
CA PRO A 93 -6.33 8.24 -8.36
C PRO A 93 -5.46 6.98 -8.44
N ALA A 94 -5.42 6.20 -7.36
CA ALA A 94 -4.66 4.95 -7.30
C ALA A 94 -5.25 3.82 -8.15
N ARG A 95 -6.54 3.91 -8.49
CA ARG A 95 -7.25 2.94 -9.32
C ARG A 95 -6.88 3.10 -10.79
N ALA A 96 -6.93 2.02 -11.54
CA ALA A 96 -6.91 2.09 -13.00
C ALA A 96 -8.15 2.87 -13.49
N LEU A 97 -7.94 3.70 -14.50
CA LEU A 97 -9.00 4.45 -15.18
C LEU A 97 -9.08 3.97 -16.62
N VAL A 98 -10.29 3.97 -17.18
CA VAL A 98 -10.55 3.60 -18.58
C VAL A 98 -11.16 4.76 -19.35
N GLU A 99 -11.31 4.60 -20.66
CA GLU A 99 -11.95 5.61 -21.50
C GLU A 99 -13.38 5.89 -21.02
N GLY A 100 -13.74 7.18 -20.94
CA GLY A 100 -15.01 7.64 -20.40
C GLY A 100 -15.02 7.88 -18.89
N ASP A 101 -14.00 7.44 -18.14
CA ASP A 101 -13.88 7.75 -16.72
C ASP A 101 -13.50 9.22 -16.46
N THR A 102 -14.05 9.80 -15.40
CA THR A 102 -13.63 11.12 -14.93
C THR A 102 -12.31 11.02 -14.16
N LEU A 103 -11.27 11.67 -14.69
CA LEU A 103 -10.00 11.87 -14.01
C LEU A 103 -10.05 13.11 -13.11
N THR A 104 -9.93 12.90 -11.80
CA THR A 104 -9.73 14.00 -10.84
C THR A 104 -8.27 14.05 -10.44
N LEU A 105 -7.63 15.19 -10.68
CA LEU A 105 -6.28 15.50 -10.21
C LEU A 105 -6.37 16.36 -8.96
N ARG A 106 -5.39 16.24 -8.06
CA ARG A 106 -5.26 17.18 -6.93
C ARG A 106 -3.81 17.52 -6.64
N CYS A 107 -3.55 18.77 -6.28
CA CYS A 107 -2.25 19.18 -5.76
C CYS A 107 -2.29 19.12 -4.22
N ARG A 108 -1.26 18.54 -3.62
CA ARG A 108 -1.07 18.49 -2.16
C ARG A 108 0.30 19.04 -1.79
N GLY A 109 0.30 19.97 -0.84
CA GLY A 109 1.45 20.66 -0.25
C GLY A 109 1.03 21.38 1.01
#